data_AF-A0A2S4Z6Z0-F1
#
_entry.id   AF-A0A2S4Z6Z0-F1
#
_cell.length_a   1.000
_cell.length_b   1.000
_cell.length_c   1.000
_cell.angle_alpha   90.00
_cell.angle_beta   90.00
_cell.angle_gamma   90.00
#
_symmetry.space_group_name_H-M   'P 1'
#
loop_
_entity.id
_entity.type
_entity.pdbx_description
1 polymer ?
#
loop_
_entity_poly.entity_id
_entity_poly.type
_entity_poly.pdbx_seq_one_letter_code
_entity_poly.pdbx_strand_id
1 'polypeptide(L)'
;MAAVAALPTLLLIWLGVAVVRFMTSDYPLGGAPEQVSCDEALAFGGAALPDGAYDTDCTVQTWLDTDYRVSFRMPRAGVADWLSRTYPGQQSRTEFCAEGADLCLRLDSDAHPPPAGAGANAVTVDVTYESAGTAQVRFSAFTV
;
A
#
# COMPACT_ATOMS: atom_id res chain seq x y z
N MET A 1 23.56 -10.66 -52.76
CA MET A 1 24.15 -10.26 -51.46
C MET A 1 23.19 -9.31 -50.71
N ALA A 2 21.94 -9.74 -50.46
CA ALA A 2 20.94 -8.89 -49.78
C ALA A 2 20.29 -9.60 -48.58
N ALA A 3 20.32 -10.95 -48.55
CA ALA A 3 19.72 -11.74 -47.47
C ALA A 3 20.53 -11.72 -46.15
N VAL A 4 21.83 -11.42 -46.20
CA VAL A 4 22.71 -11.48 -45.01
C VAL A 4 22.55 -10.25 -44.09
N ALA A 5 22.09 -9.11 -44.61
CA ALA A 5 21.88 -7.89 -43.84
C ALA A 5 20.48 -7.78 -43.20
N ALA A 6 19.53 -8.63 -43.61
CA ALA A 6 18.15 -8.60 -43.12
C ALA A 6 18.03 -9.10 -41.66
N LEU A 7 18.84 -10.10 -41.28
CA LEU A 7 18.88 -10.63 -39.92
C LEU A 7 19.36 -9.60 -38.88
N PRO A 8 20.52 -8.92 -39.05
CA PRO A 8 20.98 -7.94 -38.07
C PRO A 8 20.07 -6.72 -38.00
N THR A 9 19.48 -6.28 -39.11
CA THR A 9 18.52 -5.16 -39.11
C THR A 9 17.22 -5.51 -38.39
N LEU A 10 16.65 -6.70 -38.63
CA LEU A 10 15.47 -7.16 -37.88
C LEU A 10 15.76 -7.30 -36.38
N LEU A 11 16.95 -7.76 -36.02
CA LEU A 11 17.36 -7.91 -34.62
C LEU A 11 17.52 -6.56 -33.93
N LEU A 12 18.09 -5.57 -34.62
CA LEU A 12 18.20 -4.18 -34.12
C LEU A 12 16.83 -3.51 -33.98
N ILE A 13 15.91 -3.74 -34.93
CA ILE A 13 14.54 -3.22 -34.84
C ILE A 13 13.82 -3.86 -33.66
N TRP A 14 13.92 -5.18 -33.49
CA TRP A 14 13.32 -5.88 -32.36
C TRP A 14 13.90 -5.39 -31.03
N LEU A 15 15.23 -5.22 -30.94
CA LEU A 15 15.90 -4.69 -29.76
C LEU A 15 15.45 -3.25 -29.45
N GLY A 16 15.34 -2.40 -30.49
CA GLY A 16 14.82 -1.04 -30.35
C GLY A 16 13.40 -1.01 -29.80
N VAL A 17 12.52 -1.87 -30.32
CA VAL A 17 11.15 -2.01 -29.81
C VAL A 17 11.14 -2.52 -28.36
N ALA A 18 11.98 -3.51 -28.03
CA ALA A 18 12.08 -4.04 -26.67
C ALA A 18 12.55 -2.98 -25.66
N VAL A 19 13.55 -2.16 -26.03
CA VAL A 19 14.05 -1.06 -25.20
C VAL A 19 13.01 0.04 -25.03
N VAL A 20 12.33 0.44 -26.10
CA VAL A 20 11.23 1.42 -26.01
C VAL A 20 10.14 0.87 -25.10
N ARG A 21 9.72 -0.38 -25.30
CA ARG A 21 8.71 -1.03 -24.44
C ARG A 21 9.13 -1.05 -22.98
N PHE A 22 10.39 -1.35 -22.68
CA PHE A 22 10.92 -1.34 -21.32
C PHE A 22 10.95 0.07 -20.72
N MET A 23 11.40 1.08 -21.49
CA MET A 23 11.45 2.48 -21.05
C MET A 23 10.07 3.13 -20.91
N THR A 24 9.10 2.71 -21.73
CA THR A 24 7.72 3.22 -21.69
C THR A 24 6.80 2.36 -20.84
N SER A 25 7.24 1.18 -20.40
CA SER A 25 6.45 0.42 -19.44
C SER A 25 6.56 1.14 -18.11
N ASP A 26 5.42 1.48 -17.54
CA ASP A 26 5.29 1.89 -16.13
C ASP A 26 5.60 0.70 -15.20
N TYR A 27 6.64 -0.08 -15.49
CA TYR A 27 7.18 -1.01 -14.53
C TYR A 27 7.81 -0.13 -13.45
N PRO A 28 7.21 -0.05 -12.25
CA PRO A 28 7.85 0.66 -11.16
C PRO A 28 9.24 0.06 -10.99
N LEU A 29 10.26 0.91 -10.89
CA LEU A 29 11.65 0.48 -10.69
C LEU A 29 11.81 -0.44 -9.48
N GLY A 30 10.80 -0.47 -8.59
CA GLY A 30 10.68 -1.37 -7.45
C GLY A 30 9.75 -2.58 -7.57
N GLY A 31 9.47 -3.06 -8.79
CA GLY A 31 8.66 -4.27 -8.99
C GLY A 31 7.15 -4.01 -8.83
N ALA A 32 6.34 -4.80 -9.54
CA ALA A 32 4.88 -4.70 -9.41
C ALA A 32 4.45 -5.12 -7.99
N PRO A 33 3.39 -4.51 -7.41
CA PRO A 33 2.83 -4.96 -6.15
C PRO A 33 2.49 -6.46 -6.22
N GLU A 34 2.96 -7.22 -5.25
CA GLU A 34 2.67 -8.65 -5.11
C GLU A 34 1.54 -8.84 -4.10
N GLN A 35 0.61 -9.76 -4.41
CA GLN A 35 -0.50 -10.06 -3.52
C GLN A 35 -0.02 -10.86 -2.31
N VAL A 36 -0.39 -10.45 -1.10
CA VAL A 36 -0.01 -11.10 0.16
C VAL A 36 -1.23 -11.34 1.05
N SER A 37 -1.05 -12.11 2.13
CA SER A 37 -2.11 -12.23 3.13
C SER A 37 -2.31 -10.91 3.88
N CYS A 38 -3.56 -10.56 4.15
CA CYS A 38 -3.88 -9.32 4.88
C CYS A 38 -3.41 -9.36 6.33
N ASP A 39 -3.36 -10.55 6.93
CA ASP A 39 -2.86 -10.75 8.28
C ASP A 39 -1.37 -10.38 8.37
N GLU A 40 -0.56 -10.82 7.40
CA GLU A 40 0.84 -10.45 7.28
C GLU A 40 1.02 -8.94 7.07
N ALA A 41 0.29 -8.37 6.10
CA ALA A 41 0.43 -6.97 5.73
C ALA A 41 0.04 -6.02 6.87
N LEU A 42 -1.02 -6.35 7.63
CA LEU A 42 -1.41 -5.57 8.81
C LEU A 42 -0.46 -5.79 9.98
N ALA A 43 -0.02 -7.03 10.22
CA ALA A 43 0.94 -7.34 11.29
C ALA A 43 2.26 -6.60 11.12
N PHE A 44 2.68 -6.33 9.87
CA PHE A 44 3.86 -5.55 9.57
C PHE A 44 3.82 -4.14 10.20
N GLY A 45 2.65 -3.48 10.21
CA GLY A 45 2.44 -2.19 10.90
C GLY A 45 1.83 -2.32 12.31
N GLY A 46 1.86 -3.52 12.91
CA GLY A 46 1.35 -3.77 14.25
C GLY A 46 -0.18 -3.77 14.36
N ALA A 47 -0.89 -3.99 13.26
CA ALA A 47 -2.34 -4.06 13.20
C ALA A 47 -2.84 -5.49 12.98
N ALA A 48 -4.14 -5.69 13.22
CA ALA A 48 -4.86 -6.90 12.87
C ALA A 48 -6.15 -6.53 12.12
N LEU A 49 -6.60 -7.44 11.25
CA LEU A 49 -7.83 -7.24 10.49
C LEU A 49 -9.03 -7.23 11.45
N PRO A 50 -9.91 -6.21 11.40
CA PRO A 50 -11.07 -6.16 12.28
C PRO A 50 -12.10 -7.23 11.91
N ASP A 51 -12.81 -7.72 12.93
CA ASP A 51 -13.95 -8.61 12.73
C ASP A 51 -15.00 -7.94 11.83
N GLY A 52 -15.45 -8.66 10.80
CA GLY A 52 -16.41 -8.15 9.83
C GLY A 52 -15.82 -7.25 8.75
N ALA A 53 -14.49 -7.21 8.61
CA ALA A 53 -13.85 -6.66 7.42
C ALA A 53 -14.21 -7.48 6.17
N TYR A 54 -14.41 -6.80 5.05
CA TYR A 54 -14.72 -7.42 3.75
C TYR A 54 -14.11 -6.62 2.62
N ASP A 55 -14.15 -7.18 1.39
CA ASP A 55 -13.51 -6.59 0.21
C ASP A 55 -12.05 -6.19 0.47
N THR A 56 -11.26 -7.18 0.90
CA THR A 56 -9.87 -7.00 1.29
C THR A 56 -8.95 -7.12 0.08
N ASP A 57 -8.09 -6.12 -0.12
CA ASP A 57 -7.00 -6.14 -1.08
C ASP A 57 -5.69 -5.83 -0.35
N CYS A 58 -4.71 -6.73 -0.46
CA CYS A 58 -3.49 -6.69 0.34
C CYS A 58 -2.30 -6.97 -0.57
N THR A 59 -1.36 -6.02 -0.60
CA THR A 59 -0.19 -6.08 -1.46
C THR A 59 1.06 -5.67 -0.71
N VAL A 60 2.20 -6.16 -1.18
CA VAL A 60 3.53 -5.71 -0.79
C VAL A 60 4.27 -5.24 -2.02
N GLN A 61 5.07 -4.19 -1.85
CA GLN A 61 6.05 -3.76 -2.84
C GLN A 61 7.40 -3.63 -2.15
N THR A 62 8.39 -4.38 -2.61
CA THR A 62 9.72 -4.42 -2.00
C THR A 62 10.79 -4.06 -3.03
N TRP A 63 11.53 -2.98 -2.76
CA TRP A 63 12.70 -2.60 -3.55
C TRP A 63 13.83 -2.03 -2.71
N LEU A 64 13.84 -0.71 -2.52
CA LEU A 64 14.70 -0.05 -1.52
C LEU A 64 14.04 -0.15 -0.15
N ASP A 65 12.75 0.17 -0.12
CA ASP A 65 11.87 0.04 1.04
C ASP A 65 10.89 -1.11 0.84
N THR A 66 10.31 -1.56 1.94
CA THR A 66 9.14 -2.43 1.93
C THR A 66 7.91 -1.57 2.21
N ASP A 67 6.94 -1.56 1.30
CA ASP A 67 5.65 -0.89 1.46
C ASP A 67 4.53 -1.92 1.37
N TYR A 68 3.84 -2.14 2.48
CA TYR A 68 2.61 -2.92 2.52
C TYR A 68 1.42 -1.99 2.37
N ARG A 69 0.50 -2.35 1.47
CA ARG A 69 -0.77 -1.65 1.28
C ARG A 69 -1.92 -2.61 1.50
N VAL A 70 -2.88 -2.15 2.28
CA VAL A 70 -4.07 -2.91 2.63
C VAL A 70 -5.28 -2.00 2.41
N SER A 71 -6.27 -2.46 1.67
CA SER A 71 -7.58 -1.84 1.60
C SER A 71 -8.63 -2.84 2.05
N PHE A 72 -9.57 -2.40 2.88
CA PHE A 72 -10.73 -3.20 3.26
C PHE A 72 -11.90 -2.30 3.61
N ARG A 73 -13.10 -2.86 3.58
CA ARG A 73 -14.31 -2.22 4.10
C ARG A 73 -14.69 -2.80 5.44
N MET A 74 -15.27 -1.97 6.30
CA MET A 74 -15.81 -2.39 7.59
C MET A 74 -17.03 -1.55 8.00
N PRO A 75 -17.81 -2.00 8.99
CA PRO A 75 -18.88 -1.18 9.56
C PRO A 75 -18.34 0.14 10.10
N ARG A 76 -18.94 1.26 9.68
CA ARG A 76 -18.53 2.62 10.09
C ARG A 76 -18.46 2.79 11.60
N ALA A 77 -19.42 2.21 12.32
CA ALA A 77 -19.48 2.29 13.79
C ALA A 77 -18.29 1.61 14.49
N GLY A 78 -17.64 0.63 13.84
CA GLY A 78 -16.53 -0.12 14.41
C GLY A 78 -15.15 0.52 14.21
N VAL A 79 -15.04 1.59 13.40
CA VAL A 79 -13.74 2.20 13.05
C VAL A 79 -13.02 2.73 14.28
N ALA A 80 -13.70 3.50 15.12
CA ALA A 80 -13.09 4.10 16.32
C ALA A 80 -12.63 3.04 17.33
N ASP A 81 -13.42 2.00 17.53
CA ASP A 81 -13.10 0.87 18.42
C ASP A 81 -11.95 0.02 17.89
N TRP A 82 -11.83 -0.12 16.56
CA TRP A 82 -10.70 -0.80 15.95
C TRP A 82 -9.42 0.01 16.08
N LEU A 83 -9.45 1.31 15.77
CA LEU A 83 -8.26 2.18 15.88
C LEU A 83 -7.76 2.30 17.32
N SER A 84 -8.66 2.46 18.29
CA SER A 84 -8.29 2.59 19.71
C SER A 84 -7.69 1.31 20.30
N ARG A 85 -8.16 0.12 19.84
CA ARG A 85 -7.57 -1.17 20.23
C ARG A 85 -6.23 -1.42 19.54
N THR A 86 -6.11 -1.03 18.27
CA THR A 86 -4.90 -1.26 17.47
C THR A 86 -3.77 -0.33 17.87
N TYR A 87 -4.09 0.94 18.12
CA TYR A 87 -3.11 1.98 18.45
C TYR A 87 -3.53 2.75 19.71
N PRO A 88 -3.35 2.15 20.90
CA PRO A 88 -3.74 2.78 22.16
C PRO A 88 -3.01 4.11 22.38
N GLY A 89 -3.75 5.17 22.69
CA GLY A 89 -3.19 6.51 22.97
C GLY A 89 -2.84 7.32 21.73
N GLN A 90 -2.98 6.76 20.53
CA GLN A 90 -2.77 7.49 19.28
C GLN A 90 -4.05 8.20 18.85
N GLN A 91 -3.93 9.48 18.49
CA GLN A 91 -5.07 10.28 18.07
C GLN A 91 -5.24 10.18 16.56
N SER A 92 -6.41 9.71 16.14
CA SER A 92 -6.87 9.94 14.77
C SER A 92 -7.28 11.40 14.60
N ARG A 93 -7.04 11.93 13.41
CA ARG A 93 -7.31 13.31 13.02
C ARG A 93 -8.35 13.32 11.90
N THR A 94 -9.10 14.41 11.79
CA THR A 94 -9.99 14.68 10.66
C THR A 94 -9.45 15.80 9.76
N GLU A 95 -8.30 16.37 10.13
CA GLU A 95 -7.62 17.44 9.43
C GLU A 95 -6.27 16.96 8.89
N PHE A 96 -5.81 17.57 7.79
CA PHE A 96 -4.56 17.24 7.10
C PHE A 96 -4.45 15.77 6.65
N CYS A 97 -5.59 15.14 6.40
CA CYS A 97 -5.65 13.80 5.82
C CYS A 97 -5.38 13.84 4.31
N ALA A 98 -5.12 12.66 3.72
CA ALA A 98 -5.07 12.55 2.26
C ALA A 98 -6.40 13.02 1.65
N GLU A 99 -6.36 13.51 0.41
CA GLU A 99 -7.56 13.98 -0.27
C GLU A 99 -8.64 12.86 -0.30
N GLY A 100 -9.85 13.21 0.13
CA GLY A 100 -10.98 12.27 0.20
C GLY A 100 -11.07 11.43 1.47
N ALA A 101 -10.08 11.46 2.36
CA ALA A 101 -10.16 10.79 3.66
C ALA A 101 -10.86 11.68 4.71
N ASP A 102 -11.84 11.11 5.41
CA ASP A 102 -12.59 11.78 6.49
C ASP A 102 -11.86 11.68 7.83
N LEU A 103 -11.06 10.63 8.02
CA LEU A 103 -10.29 10.38 9.22
C LEU A 103 -8.96 9.74 8.85
N CYS A 104 -7.88 10.18 9.48
CA CYS A 104 -6.55 9.65 9.26
C CYS A 104 -5.75 9.49 10.55
N LEU A 105 -4.89 8.50 10.60
CA LEU A 105 -3.93 8.25 11.66
C LEU A 105 -2.55 8.06 11.02
N ARG A 106 -1.55 8.77 11.56
CA ARG A 106 -0.17 8.75 11.07
C ARG A 106 0.76 8.43 12.25
N LEU A 107 1.54 7.38 12.11
CA LEU A 107 2.56 6.95 13.06
C LEU A 107 3.92 6.96 12.36
N ASP A 108 4.53 8.14 12.23
CA ASP A 108 5.70 8.38 11.39
C ASP A 108 6.77 9.26 12.08
N SER A 109 6.65 9.45 13.39
CA SER A 109 7.53 10.32 14.17
C SER A 109 7.91 9.70 15.51
N ASP A 110 9.01 10.17 16.11
CA ASP A 110 9.47 9.69 17.43
C ASP A 110 8.42 9.90 18.53
N ALA A 111 7.53 10.89 18.38
CA ALA A 111 6.44 11.16 19.31
C ALA A 111 5.24 10.21 19.13
N HIS A 112 5.07 9.66 17.94
CA HIS A 112 3.99 8.74 17.58
C HIS A 112 4.56 7.56 16.77
N PRO A 113 5.44 6.73 17.35
CA PRO A 113 6.05 5.65 16.62
C PRO A 113 5.04 4.52 16.40
N PRO A 114 5.23 3.68 15.37
CA PRO A 114 4.54 2.40 15.27
C PRO A 114 4.76 1.54 16.54
N PRO A 115 3.86 0.58 16.84
CA PRO A 115 3.97 -0.28 18.00
C PRO A 115 5.31 -1.02 18.07
N ALA A 116 5.82 -1.22 19.29
CA ALA A 116 7.04 -2.00 19.49
C ALA A 116 6.88 -3.42 18.94
N GLY A 117 7.81 -3.83 18.07
CA GLY A 117 7.76 -5.12 17.37
C GLY A 117 7.09 -5.09 15.99
N ALA A 118 6.52 -3.95 15.58
CA ALA A 118 6.15 -3.73 14.17
C ALA A 118 7.42 -3.69 13.30
N GLY A 119 7.31 -4.19 12.06
CA GLY A 119 8.38 -4.12 11.07
C GLY A 119 8.45 -2.76 10.34
N ALA A 120 7.39 -1.96 10.46
CA ALA A 120 7.29 -0.66 9.81
C ALA A 120 7.96 0.46 10.61
N ASN A 121 8.60 1.40 9.90
CA ASN A 121 9.08 2.67 10.45
C ASN A 121 7.96 3.72 10.47
N ALA A 122 7.01 3.62 9.53
CA ALA A 122 5.87 4.49 9.45
C ALA A 122 4.59 3.73 9.13
N VAL A 123 3.48 4.13 9.75
CA VAL A 123 2.14 3.60 9.47
C VAL A 123 1.18 4.74 9.17
N THR A 124 0.40 4.58 8.11
CA THR A 124 -0.69 5.45 7.74
C THR A 124 -1.98 4.66 7.69
N VAL A 125 -3.03 5.20 8.30
CA VAL A 125 -4.39 4.72 8.15
C VAL A 125 -5.25 5.87 7.69
N ASP A 126 -5.82 5.78 6.50
CA ASP A 126 -6.80 6.72 5.97
C ASP A 126 -8.16 6.01 5.91
N VAL A 127 -9.21 6.67 6.37
CA VAL A 127 -10.58 6.16 6.42
C VAL A 127 -11.49 7.09 5.65
N THR A 128 -12.27 6.52 4.74
CA THR A 128 -13.31 7.21 3.96
C THR A 128 -14.67 6.62 4.30
N TYR A 129 -15.63 7.46 4.67
CA TYR A 129 -16.99 7.04 4.99
C TYR A 129 -17.84 7.02 3.72
N GLU A 130 -17.86 5.89 3.02
CA GLU A 130 -18.65 5.70 1.80
C GLU A 130 -20.16 5.85 2.04
N SER A 131 -20.66 5.47 3.22
CA SER A 131 -22.08 5.60 3.58
C SER A 131 -22.30 5.72 5.10
N ALA A 132 -23.57 5.73 5.52
CA ALA A 132 -23.93 5.70 6.95
C ALA A 132 -23.48 4.39 7.65
N GLY A 133 -23.37 3.28 6.90
CA GLY A 133 -23.03 1.97 7.45
C GLY A 133 -21.62 1.47 7.13
N THR A 134 -20.98 2.02 6.10
CA THR A 134 -19.71 1.49 5.57
C THR A 134 -18.60 2.52 5.59
N ALA A 135 -17.43 2.08 6.03
CA ALA A 135 -16.18 2.80 5.91
C ALA A 135 -15.19 1.97 5.09
N GLN A 136 -14.51 2.62 4.14
CA GLN A 136 -13.33 2.08 3.49
C GLN A 136 -12.10 2.52 4.28
N VAL A 137 -11.26 1.55 4.63
CA VAL A 137 -9.98 1.78 5.29
C VAL A 137 -8.88 1.51 4.27
N ARG A 138 -7.93 2.43 4.16
CA ARG A 138 -6.69 2.30 3.41
C ARG A 138 -5.55 2.41 4.40
N PHE A 139 -4.81 1.32 4.53
CA PHE A 139 -3.70 1.18 5.44
C PHE A 139 -2.41 1.04 4.63
N SER A 140 -1.37 1.74 5.04
CA SER A 140 -0.02 1.61 4.49
C SER A 140 0.98 1.53 5.63
N ALA A 141 1.95 0.63 5.50
CA ALA A 141 3.02 0.44 6.47
C ALA A 141 4.34 0.25 5.71
N PHE A 142 5.32 1.11 5.96
CA PHE A 142 6.55 1.14 5.18
C PHE A 142 7.82 1.32 6.00
N THR A 143 8.95 0.90 5.42
CA THR A 143 10.31 1.15 5.90
C THR A 143 10.93 2.38 5.22
N VAL A 144 12.02 2.91 5.78
CA VAL A 144 12.79 4.04 5.22
C VAL A 144 14.29 3.75 5.20
#